data_AF-A0A183T3Z8-F1
#
_entry.id   AF-A0A183T3Z8-F1
#
_cell.length_a   1.000
_cell.length_b   1.000
_cell.length_c   1.000
_cell.angle_alpha   90.00
_cell.angle_beta   90.00
_cell.angle_gamma   90.00
#
_symmetry.space_group_name_H-M   'P 1'
#
loop_
_entity.id
_entity.type
_entity.pdbx_description
1 polymer ?
#
loop_
_entity_poly.entity_id
_entity_poly.type
_entity_poly.pdbx_seq_one_letter_code
_entity_poly.pdbx_strand_id
1 'polypeptide(L)'
;MSSRYGPRPVGTDGTDFKHRERVAQQYNQRLIPLALIINCALSPSIRWSLPPADLWEYAWAAGSIFPVIFSYLSLPKNKVSLMRISLLGHVTFGIVPIAVGCFQKSFELINFYYTRLSTYNFFGFPFIVLVYIFFSVCVQLHFFTLFFGYKLLGMWSRVSTKNK
;
A
#
# COMPACT_ATOMS: atom_id res chain seq x y z
N MET A 1 -14.08 -3.93 36.99
CA MET A 1 -15.40 -4.22 37.61
C MET A 1 -16.34 -3.07 37.29
N SER A 2 -17.13 -3.18 36.21
CA SER A 2 -18.21 -2.23 35.93
C SER A 2 -19.46 -2.66 36.69
N SER A 3 -20.19 -1.71 37.26
CA SER A 3 -21.37 -1.98 38.09
C SER A 3 -22.50 -2.59 37.25
N ARG A 4 -23.21 -3.56 37.84
CA ARG A 4 -24.29 -4.35 37.22
C ARG A 4 -25.49 -3.52 36.74
N TYR A 5 -25.54 -2.22 37.04
CA TYR A 5 -26.67 -1.31 36.83
C TYR A 5 -26.30 0.01 36.13
N GLY A 6 -25.20 0.06 35.36
CA GLY A 6 -24.89 1.23 34.53
C GLY A 6 -25.92 1.43 33.40
N PRO A 7 -26.08 2.67 32.87
CA PRO A 7 -26.98 2.96 31.75
C PRO A 7 -26.66 2.05 30.56
N ARG A 8 -27.66 1.31 30.05
CA ARG A 8 -27.51 0.40 28.90
C ARG A 8 -28.18 1.01 27.67
N PRO A 9 -27.58 0.89 26.48
CA PRO A 9 -28.26 1.24 25.23
C PRO A 9 -29.55 0.43 25.07
N VAL A 10 -30.62 1.05 24.54
CA VAL A 10 -31.90 0.39 24.31
C VAL A 10 -31.71 -0.81 23.36
N GLY A 11 -32.15 -2.00 23.78
CA GLY A 11 -32.13 -3.22 22.97
C GLY A 11 -30.94 -4.17 23.17
N THR A 12 -30.05 -3.93 24.15
CA THR A 12 -29.01 -4.92 24.53
C THR A 12 -29.20 -5.43 25.96
N ASP A 13 -29.09 -6.74 26.13
CA ASP A 13 -29.15 -7.43 27.43
C ASP A 13 -27.80 -7.38 28.19
N GLY A 14 -26.75 -6.81 27.57
CA GLY A 14 -25.41 -6.70 28.14
C GLY A 14 -24.61 -8.01 28.16
N THR A 15 -25.11 -9.08 27.53
CA THR A 15 -24.34 -10.32 27.33
C THR A 15 -23.35 -10.20 26.17
N ASP A 16 -23.51 -9.17 25.33
CA ASP A 16 -22.71 -8.86 24.15
C ASP A 16 -21.35 -8.21 24.45
N PHE A 17 -20.99 -8.01 25.72
CA PHE A 17 -19.76 -7.30 26.11
C PHE A 17 -18.49 -7.95 25.51
N LYS A 18 -18.39 -9.28 25.55
CA LYS A 18 -17.25 -10.01 24.95
C LYS A 18 -17.17 -9.83 23.44
N HIS A 19 -18.33 -9.69 22.79
CA HIS A 19 -18.41 -9.43 21.35
C HIS A 19 -17.96 -7.98 21.05
N ARG A 20 -18.39 -7.00 21.84
CA ARG A 20 -17.95 -5.60 21.72
C ARG A 20 -16.46 -5.42 21.96
N GLU A 21 -15.90 -6.09 22.98
CA GLU A 21 -14.45 -6.06 23.26
C GLU A 21 -13.62 -6.65 22.12
N ARG A 22 -14.10 -7.76 21.51
CA ARG A 22 -13.43 -8.37 20.35
C ARG A 22 -13.42 -7.44 19.12
N VAL A 23 -14.49 -6.68 18.90
CA VAL A 23 -14.57 -5.69 17.82
C VAL A 23 -13.69 -4.47 18.13
N ALA A 24 -13.67 -4.00 19.38
CA ALA A 24 -12.84 -2.86 19.80
C ALA A 24 -11.33 -3.14 19.71
N GLN A 25 -10.89 -4.38 19.98
CA GLN A 25 -9.48 -4.79 19.82
C GLN A 25 -8.95 -4.58 18.39
N GLN A 26 -9.79 -4.77 17.36
CA GLN A 26 -9.42 -4.55 15.96
C GLN A 26 -9.18 -3.07 15.62
N TYR A 27 -9.79 -2.15 16.38
CA TYR A 27 -9.57 -0.71 16.22
C TYR A 27 -8.38 -0.20 17.04
N ASN A 28 -8.11 -0.78 18.22
CA ASN A 28 -7.04 -0.34 19.11
C ASN A 28 -5.62 -0.80 18.72
N GLN A 29 -5.49 -1.78 17.81
CA GLN A 29 -4.20 -2.26 17.32
C GLN A 29 -3.51 -1.31 16.30
N ARG A 30 -4.14 -0.20 15.92
CA ARG A 30 -3.62 0.69 14.86
C ARG A 30 -2.69 1.80 15.33
N LEU A 31 -2.55 2.05 16.63
CA LEU A 31 -1.86 3.25 17.15
C LEU A 31 -0.44 3.03 17.68
N ILE A 32 0.01 1.79 17.87
CA ILE A 32 1.36 1.49 18.37
C ILE A 32 2.45 1.51 17.27
N PRO A 33 2.20 1.10 16.00
CA PRO A 33 3.29 1.08 15.01
C PRO A 33 3.65 2.47 14.46
N LEU A 34 2.74 3.45 14.50
CA LEU A 34 2.98 4.79 13.93
C LEU A 34 3.93 5.65 14.78
N ALA A 35 3.83 5.57 16.11
CA ALA A 35 4.68 6.36 17.02
C ALA A 35 6.14 5.86 17.06
N LEU A 36 6.37 4.58 16.79
CA LEU A 36 7.72 4.00 16.71
C LEU A 36 8.43 4.42 15.40
N ILE A 37 7.69 4.48 14.30
CA ILE A 37 8.20 4.90 12.98
C ILE A 37 8.62 6.38 12.98
N ILE A 38 7.87 7.25 13.67
CA ILE A 38 8.16 8.69 13.73
C ILE A 38 9.42 8.99 14.56
N ASN A 39 9.69 8.24 15.63
CA ASN A 39 10.88 8.46 16.47
C ASN A 39 12.19 7.95 15.85
N CYS A 40 12.14 6.94 14.98
CA CYS A 40 13.33 6.50 14.22
C CYS A 40 13.76 7.51 13.13
N ALA A 41 12.82 8.28 12.59
CA ALA A 41 13.10 9.26 11.53
C ALA A 41 13.81 10.54 12.01
N LEU A 42 13.86 10.77 13.32
CA LEU A 42 14.37 12.01 13.93
C LEU A 42 15.81 11.91 14.45
N SER A 43 16.53 10.80 14.22
CA SER A 43 17.93 10.70 14.63
C SER A 43 18.85 11.31 13.54
N PRO A 44 19.44 12.50 13.76
CA PRO A 44 20.22 13.22 12.74
C PRO A 44 21.63 12.64 12.54
N SER A 45 21.97 11.54 13.23
CA SER A 45 23.31 10.94 13.23
C SER A 45 23.55 9.96 12.07
N ILE A 46 22.52 9.58 11.31
CA ILE A 46 22.70 8.72 10.15
C ILE A 46 22.76 9.57 8.90
N ARG A 47 23.98 9.96 8.51
CA ARG A 47 24.25 10.39 7.13
C ARG A 47 24.09 9.15 6.24
N TRP A 48 22.87 8.91 5.79
CA TRP A 48 22.60 7.87 4.80
C TRP A 48 23.35 8.23 3.53
N SER A 49 24.45 7.54 3.24
CA SER A 49 25.13 7.60 1.94
C SER A 49 24.32 6.81 0.91
N LEU A 50 23.07 7.21 0.72
CA LEU A 50 22.18 6.67 -0.31
C LEU A 50 22.49 7.37 -1.64
N PRO A 51 22.43 6.64 -2.77
CA PRO A 51 22.47 7.27 -4.07
C PRO A 51 21.29 8.25 -4.23
N PRO A 52 21.44 9.30 -5.04
CA PRO A 52 20.31 10.15 -5.38
C PRO A 52 19.21 9.31 -6.05
N ALA A 53 17.96 9.58 -5.70
CA ALA A 53 16.82 8.88 -6.26
C ALA A 53 16.67 9.20 -7.76
N ASP A 54 16.36 8.17 -8.55
CA ASP A 54 16.13 8.34 -9.98
C ASP A 54 14.72 8.90 -10.28
N LEU A 55 14.52 9.46 -11.48
CA LEU A 55 13.24 10.03 -11.90
C LEU A 55 12.06 9.04 -11.79
N TRP A 56 12.29 7.76 -12.06
CA TRP A 56 11.25 6.74 -11.98
C TRP A 56 10.76 6.50 -10.54
N GLU A 57 11.63 6.69 -9.53
CA GLU A 57 11.28 6.54 -8.12
C GLU A 57 10.29 7.63 -7.70
N TYR A 58 10.58 8.88 -8.09
CA TYR A 58 9.67 10.01 -7.86
C TYR A 58 8.35 9.84 -8.62
N ALA A 59 8.42 9.42 -9.89
CA ALA A 59 7.23 9.18 -10.70
C ALA A 59 6.35 8.08 -10.09
N TRP A 60 6.94 7.00 -9.59
CA TRP A 60 6.21 5.92 -8.92
C TRP A 60 5.63 6.37 -7.58
N ALA A 61 6.42 7.02 -6.72
CA ALA A 61 6.03 7.39 -5.37
C ALA A 61 4.90 8.44 -5.36
N ALA A 62 5.01 9.48 -6.19
CA ALA A 62 3.96 10.48 -6.31
C ALA A 62 2.78 9.96 -7.14
N GLY A 63 3.07 9.26 -8.24
CA GLY A 63 2.06 8.78 -9.19
C GLY A 63 1.13 7.71 -8.63
N SER A 64 1.63 6.81 -7.78
CA SER A 64 0.84 5.71 -7.21
C SER A 64 -0.20 6.16 -6.17
N ILE A 65 -0.05 7.37 -5.60
CA ILE A 65 -1.02 7.92 -4.64
C ILE A 65 -2.34 8.26 -5.34
N PHE A 66 -2.27 8.78 -6.56
CA PHE A 66 -3.44 9.17 -7.34
C PHE A 66 -4.46 8.04 -7.52
N PRO A 67 -4.13 6.88 -8.10
CA PRO A 67 -5.10 5.80 -8.30
C PRO A 67 -5.66 5.23 -6.99
N VAL A 68 -4.89 5.28 -5.89
CA VAL A 68 -5.34 4.88 -4.56
C VAL A 68 -6.43 5.80 -4.02
N ILE A 69 -6.27 7.12 -4.17
CA ILE A 69 -7.30 8.10 -3.77
C ILE A 69 -8.59 7.84 -4.55
N PHE A 70 -8.50 7.67 -5.87
CA PHE A 70 -9.68 7.39 -6.71
C PHE A 70 -10.33 6.05 -6.36
N SER A 71 -9.52 5.03 -6.02
CA SER A 71 -10.01 3.74 -5.53
C SER A 71 -10.84 3.93 -4.27
N TYR A 72 -10.29 4.64 -3.28
CA TYR A 72 -10.95 4.90 -2.01
C TYR A 72 -12.26 5.68 -2.17
N LEU A 73 -12.27 6.74 -2.99
CA LEU A 73 -13.46 7.55 -3.25
C LEU A 73 -14.56 6.79 -4.02
N SER A 74 -14.20 5.69 -4.70
CA SER A 74 -15.17 4.87 -5.43
C SER A 74 -15.98 3.94 -4.51
N LEU A 75 -15.42 3.53 -3.36
CA LEU A 75 -16.00 2.52 -2.47
C LEU A 75 -17.31 2.93 -1.78
N PRO A 76 -17.47 4.13 -1.20
CA PRO A 76 -18.65 4.45 -0.37
C PRO A 76 -19.99 4.42 -1.12
N LYS A 77 -19.96 4.70 -2.43
CA LYS A 77 -21.15 4.76 -3.29
C LYS A 77 -21.06 3.83 -4.51
N ASN A 78 -20.13 2.88 -4.49
CA ASN A 78 -19.90 1.93 -5.59
C ASN A 78 -19.79 2.61 -6.97
N LYS A 79 -19.06 3.73 -7.04
CA LYS A 79 -18.99 4.57 -8.24
C LYS A 79 -18.14 3.88 -9.32
N VAL A 80 -18.81 3.27 -10.29
CA VAL A 80 -18.20 2.53 -11.41
C VAL A 80 -17.19 3.37 -12.20
N SER A 81 -17.48 4.65 -12.46
CA SER A 81 -16.57 5.52 -13.22
C SER A 81 -15.25 5.77 -12.50
N LEU A 82 -15.28 6.05 -11.19
CA LEU A 82 -14.07 6.26 -10.39
C LEU A 82 -13.24 4.98 -10.26
N MET A 83 -13.90 3.82 -10.13
CA MET A 83 -13.21 2.53 -10.12
C MET A 83 -12.48 2.26 -11.45
N ARG A 84 -13.08 2.60 -12.60
CA ARG A 84 -12.38 2.51 -13.91
C ARG A 84 -11.16 3.42 -13.99
N ILE A 85 -11.28 4.67 -13.55
CA ILE A 85 -10.17 5.64 -13.53
C ILE A 85 -9.06 5.14 -12.60
N SER A 86 -9.40 4.61 -11.43
CA SER A 86 -8.44 4.04 -10.48
C SER A 86 -7.68 2.85 -11.09
N LEU A 87 -8.39 1.91 -11.73
CA LEU A 87 -7.75 0.77 -12.39
C LEU A 87 -6.80 1.21 -13.52
N LEU A 88 -7.22 2.16 -14.36
CA LEU A 88 -6.34 2.72 -15.39
C LEU A 88 -5.09 3.38 -14.77
N GLY A 89 -5.28 4.14 -13.69
CA GLY A 89 -4.18 4.80 -13.00
C GLY A 89 -3.19 3.83 -12.35
N HIS A 90 -3.62 2.68 -11.82
CA HIS A 90 -2.71 1.65 -11.32
C HIS A 90 -1.86 1.03 -12.44
N VAL A 91 -2.40 0.91 -13.66
CA VAL A 91 -1.62 0.47 -14.82
C VAL A 91 -0.59 1.54 -15.21
N THR A 92 -1.01 2.80 -15.40
CA THR A 92 -0.15 3.85 -15.95
C THR A 92 0.83 4.45 -14.95
N PHE A 93 0.42 4.68 -13.71
CA PHE A 93 1.26 5.30 -12.68
C PHE A 93 1.84 4.30 -11.67
N GLY A 94 1.30 3.08 -11.64
CA GLY A 94 1.82 1.99 -10.80
C GLY A 94 2.81 1.09 -11.54
N ILE A 95 2.34 0.40 -12.58
CA ILE A 95 3.15 -0.60 -13.30
C ILE A 95 4.21 0.02 -14.21
N VAL A 96 3.87 1.07 -14.98
CA VAL A 96 4.82 1.64 -15.96
C VAL A 96 6.09 2.20 -15.31
N PRO A 97 6.04 3.03 -14.25
CA PRO A 97 7.27 3.53 -13.62
C PRO A 97 8.16 2.42 -13.05
N ILE A 98 7.56 1.35 -12.51
CA ILE A 98 8.29 0.16 -12.03
C ILE A 98 8.96 -0.57 -13.18
N ALA A 99 8.27 -0.75 -14.31
CA ALA A 99 8.86 -1.36 -15.50
C ALA A 99 10.05 -0.54 -16.01
N VAL A 100 9.92 0.79 -16.10
CA VAL A 100 11.01 1.70 -16.50
C VAL A 100 12.19 1.58 -15.55
N GLY A 101 11.98 1.63 -14.23
CA GLY A 101 13.03 1.46 -13.23
C GLY A 101 13.75 0.12 -13.34
N CYS A 102 12.99 -0.97 -13.57
CA CYS A 102 13.53 -2.31 -13.76
C CYS A 102 14.48 -2.36 -14.97
N PHE A 103 14.06 -1.81 -16.12
CA PHE A 103 14.93 -1.75 -17.31
C PHE A 103 16.16 -0.87 -17.09
N GLN A 104 16.01 0.30 -16.46
CA GLN A 104 17.15 1.20 -16.21
C GLN A 104 18.20 0.58 -15.27
N LYS A 105 17.77 -0.20 -14.28
CA LYS A 105 18.67 -0.88 -13.31
C LYS A 105 19.15 -2.25 -13.78
N SER A 106 18.71 -2.74 -14.93
CA SER A 106 19.06 -4.08 -15.44
C SER A 106 20.55 -4.28 -15.64
N PHE A 107 21.24 -3.30 -16.23
CA PHE A 107 22.68 -3.39 -16.47
C PHE A 107 23.48 -3.43 -15.15
N GLU A 108 23.09 -2.63 -14.16
CA GLU A 108 23.73 -2.63 -12.84
C GLU A 108 23.54 -3.98 -12.13
N LEU A 109 22.35 -4.59 -12.24
CA LEU A 109 22.11 -5.92 -11.69
C LEU A 109 22.98 -6.99 -12.37
N ILE A 110 23.08 -6.94 -13.70
CA ILE A 110 23.91 -7.89 -14.46
C ILE A 110 25.39 -7.72 -14.10
N ASN A 111 25.87 -6.48 -14.00
CA ASN A 111 27.25 -6.21 -13.59
C ASN A 111 27.53 -6.74 -12.17
N PHE A 112 26.61 -6.50 -11.23
CA PHE A 112 26.69 -7.07 -9.89
C PHE A 112 26.66 -8.61 -9.92
N TYR A 113 25.86 -9.21 -10.80
CA TYR A 113 25.79 -10.66 -10.93
C TYR A 113 27.13 -11.29 -11.34
N TYR A 114 27.87 -10.66 -12.26
CA TYR A 114 29.17 -11.19 -12.69
C TYR A 114 30.32 -10.83 -11.76
N THR A 115 30.38 -9.59 -11.28
CA THR A 115 31.54 -9.09 -10.52
C THR A 115 31.42 -9.28 -9.01
N ARG A 116 30.19 -9.45 -8.50
CA ARG A 116 29.86 -9.39 -7.05
C ARG A 116 30.24 -8.06 -6.39
N LEU A 117 30.52 -7.03 -7.17
CA LEU A 117 30.83 -5.69 -6.70
C LEU A 117 29.57 -4.82 -6.81
N SER A 118 29.11 -4.29 -5.68
CA SER A 118 27.98 -3.37 -5.61
C SER A 118 28.45 -1.93 -5.67
N THR A 119 27.81 -1.10 -6.50
CA THR A 119 28.06 0.35 -6.54
C THR A 119 27.77 1.00 -5.19
N TYR A 120 26.65 0.60 -4.57
CA TYR A 120 26.20 1.11 -3.28
C TYR A 120 25.79 -0.06 -2.38
N ASN A 121 26.15 0.05 -1.10
CA ASN A 121 25.75 -0.87 -0.05
C ASN A 121 24.81 -0.17 0.94
N PHE A 122 23.72 -0.84 1.29
CA PHE A 122 22.77 -0.39 2.29
C PHE A 122 22.81 -1.38 3.46
N PHE A 123 23.30 -0.94 4.62
CA PHE A 123 23.55 -1.79 5.80
C PHE A 123 24.36 -3.07 5.51
N GLY A 124 25.34 -2.98 4.62
CA GLY A 124 26.16 -4.14 4.22
C GLY A 124 25.49 -5.07 3.21
N PHE A 125 24.28 -4.76 2.74
CA PHE A 125 23.63 -5.45 1.64
C PHE A 125 23.78 -4.69 0.33
N PRO A 126 23.97 -5.39 -0.81
CA PRO A 126 24.04 -4.75 -2.12
C PRO A 126 22.72 -4.06 -2.46
N PHE A 127 22.75 -2.73 -2.63
CA PHE A 127 21.55 -1.91 -2.82
C PHE A 127 20.71 -2.37 -4.03
N ILE A 128 21.37 -2.75 -5.11
CA ILE A 128 20.71 -3.23 -6.34
C ILE A 128 19.81 -4.45 -6.10
N VAL A 129 20.21 -5.35 -5.18
CA VAL A 129 19.40 -6.54 -4.85
C VAL A 129 18.14 -6.12 -4.09
N LEU A 130 18.27 -5.17 -3.16
CA LEU A 130 17.13 -4.63 -2.41
C LEU A 130 16.12 -3.94 -3.34
N VAL A 131 16.60 -3.20 -4.34
CA VAL A 131 15.74 -2.56 -5.36
C VAL A 131 14.95 -3.60 -6.15
N TYR A 132 15.54 -4.75 -6.51
CA TYR A 132 14.81 -5.81 -7.20
C TYR A 132 13.82 -6.57 -6.31
N ILE A 133 14.12 -6.73 -5.02
CA ILE A 133 13.15 -7.23 -4.03
C ILE A 133 11.95 -6.27 -3.95
N PHE A 134 12.23 -4.97 -3.88
CA PHE A 134 11.21 -3.93 -3.91
C PHE A 134 10.35 -3.99 -5.18
N PHE A 135 10.95 -4.14 -6.37
CA PHE A 135 10.20 -4.31 -7.62
C PHE A 135 9.25 -5.52 -7.57
N SER A 136 9.71 -6.66 -7.05
CA SER A 136 8.85 -7.84 -6.89
C SER A 136 7.64 -7.56 -6.01
N VAL A 137 7.83 -6.89 -4.87
CA VAL A 137 6.72 -6.52 -3.97
C VAL A 137 5.76 -5.53 -4.63
N CYS A 138 6.29 -4.51 -5.32
CA CYS A 138 5.46 -3.52 -6.02
C CYS A 138 4.61 -4.16 -7.13
N VAL A 139 5.17 -5.08 -7.90
CA VAL A 139 4.43 -5.81 -8.94
C VAL A 139 3.31 -6.63 -8.32
N GLN A 140 3.57 -7.35 -7.22
CA GLN A 140 2.55 -8.11 -6.50
C GLN A 140 1.41 -7.21 -6.00
N LEU A 141 1.74 -6.07 -5.38
CA LEU A 141 0.74 -5.12 -4.86
C LEU A 141 -0.16 -4.56 -5.96
N HIS A 142 0.43 -4.12 -7.08
CA HIS A 142 -0.34 -3.59 -8.21
C HIS A 142 -1.16 -4.69 -8.89
N PHE A 143 -0.61 -5.89 -9.05
CA PHE A 143 -1.32 -7.03 -9.63
C PHE A 143 -2.57 -7.41 -8.81
N PHE A 144 -2.42 -7.58 -7.49
CA PHE A 144 -3.56 -7.89 -6.63
C PHE A 144 -4.60 -6.77 -6.62
N THR A 145 -4.16 -5.52 -6.61
CA THR A 145 -5.07 -4.36 -6.67
C THR A 145 -5.90 -4.36 -7.95
N LEU A 146 -5.27 -4.60 -9.10
CA LEU A 146 -5.96 -4.70 -10.39
C LEU A 146 -6.90 -5.90 -10.44
N PHE A 147 -6.47 -7.07 -9.93
CA PHE A 147 -7.28 -8.28 -9.90
C PHE A 147 -8.57 -8.08 -9.10
N PHE A 148 -8.47 -7.62 -7.85
CA PHE A 148 -9.64 -7.41 -7.00
C PHE A 148 -10.49 -6.23 -7.49
N GLY A 149 -9.87 -5.13 -7.94
CA GLY A 149 -10.60 -3.98 -8.47
C GLY A 149 -11.38 -4.33 -9.75
N TYR A 150 -10.83 -5.18 -10.63
CA TYR A 150 -11.54 -5.65 -11.82
C TYR A 150 -12.76 -6.51 -11.47
N LYS A 151 -12.64 -7.40 -10.47
CA LYS A 151 -13.78 -8.19 -9.98
C LYS A 151 -14.87 -7.29 -9.39
N LEU A 152 -14.48 -6.29 -8.59
CA LEU A 152 -15.39 -5.32 -7.99
C LEU A 152 -16.13 -4.49 -9.06
N LEU A 153 -15.39 -4.02 -10.06
CA LEU A 153 -15.96 -3.30 -11.20
C LEU A 153 -17.01 -4.13 -11.94
N GLY A 154 -16.74 -5.43 -12.14
CA GLY A 154 -17.67 -6.37 -12.76
C GLY A 154 -18.99 -6.51 -11.98
N MET A 155 -18.91 -6.62 -10.65
CA MET A 155 -20.10 -6.70 -9.79
C MET A 155 -20.93 -5.41 -9.82
N TRP A 156 -20.28 -4.26 -9.66
CA TRP A 156 -20.96 -2.96 -9.63
C TRP A 156 -21.57 -2.56 -10.97
N SER A 157 -20.90 -2.89 -12.08
CA SER A 157 -21.42 -2.59 -13.42
C SER A 157 -22.72 -3.34 -13.69
N ARG A 158 -22.83 -4.61 -13.26
CA ARG A 158 -24.05 -5.42 -13.41
C ARG A 158 -25.23 -4.84 -12.63
N VAL A 159 -24.99 -4.43 -11.38
CA VAL A 159 -26.02 -3.81 -10.54
C VAL A 159 -26.49 -2.48 -11.14
N SER A 160 -25.55 -1.67 -11.65
CA SER A 160 -25.88 -0.37 -12.26
C SER A 160 -26.72 -0.52 -13.53
N THR A 161 -26.50 -1.56 -14.35
CA THR A 161 -27.31 -1.81 -15.55
C THR A 161 -28.71 -2.30 -15.20
N LYS A 162 -28.89 -3.08 -14.13
CA LYS A 162 -30.20 -3.58 -13.69
C LYS A 162 -31.14 -2.48 -13.16
N ASN A 163 -30.57 -1.40 -12.61
CA ASN A 163 -31.32 -0.29 -12.02
C ASN A 163 -31.60 0.85 -13.03
N LYS A 164 -31.20 0.69 -14.30
CA LYS A 164 -31.57 1.57 -15.40
C LYS A 164 -32.74 0.97 -16.18
#